data_AF-A0A2D5Z8S6-F1
#
_entry.id   AF-A0A2D5Z8S6-F1
#
_cell.length_a   1.000
_cell.length_b   1.000
_cell.length_c   1.000
_cell.angle_alpha   90.00
_cell.angle_beta   90.00
_cell.angle_gamma   90.00
#
_symmetry.space_group_name_H-M   'P 1'
#
loop_
_entity.id
_entity.type
_entity.pdbx_description
1 polymer ?
#
loop_
_entity_poly.entity_id
_entity_poly.type
_entity_poly.pdbx_seq_one_letter_code
_entity_poly.pdbx_strand_id
1 'polypeptide(L)'
;MDLPSERETNLHFLEAVRKAIPSMDRFRRYDGELALESSRRNEEYRWLSLQRTNIRTGHVNPQAMSDAYDFHRLILKIMPYHLSISPLDVDYLELMFGFDLECKSDHDEVVFEALFADGPLANLFRVSDASVLDVQPVLGMSLSQRGDLQAYYEVKTRTKSRRGSSARYKHEPISLFLTLRRYGPVEELDDLGAIFTTLADRAETMATERFVPDLLTPIARQITSSSA
;
A
#
# COMPACT_ATOMS: atom_id res chain seq x y z
N MET A 1 13.42 14.20 5.50
CA MET A 1 13.34 15.61 5.98
C MET A 1 11.96 15.88 6.58
N ASP A 2 11.82 16.90 7.45
CA ASP A 2 10.52 17.36 7.95
C ASP A 2 9.90 18.36 6.95
N LEU A 3 8.72 18.03 6.39
CA LEU A 3 7.93 18.93 5.55
C LEU A 3 7.65 20.26 6.27
N PRO A 4 7.44 21.36 5.52
CA PRO A 4 7.09 22.65 6.11
C PRO A 4 5.94 22.51 7.11
N SER A 5 6.15 22.93 8.35
CA SER A 5 5.09 22.98 9.38
C SER A 5 4.18 24.21 9.21
N GLU A 6 4.57 25.15 8.34
CA GLU A 6 3.81 26.35 8.06
C GLU A 6 2.47 25.99 7.41
N ARG A 7 1.40 26.31 8.14
CA ARG A 7 0.02 26.01 7.74
C ARG A 7 -0.30 26.58 6.36
N GLU A 8 0.24 27.74 6.02
CA GLU A 8 -0.03 28.43 4.74
C GLU A 8 0.54 27.64 3.56
N THR A 9 1.79 27.20 3.63
CA THR A 9 2.47 26.39 2.61
C THR A 9 1.71 25.10 2.32
N ASN A 10 1.33 24.36 3.38
CA ASN A 10 0.57 23.12 3.24
C ASN A 10 -0.82 23.36 2.66
N LEU A 11 -1.54 24.40 3.08
CA LEU A 11 -2.86 24.71 2.53
C LEU A 11 -2.78 25.20 1.08
N HIS A 12 -1.74 25.95 0.72
CA HIS A 12 -1.53 26.41 -0.65
C HIS A 12 -1.29 25.24 -1.60
N PHE A 13 -0.49 24.26 -1.18
CA PHE A 13 -0.33 23.00 -1.91
C PHE A 13 -1.66 22.25 -2.09
N LEU A 14 -2.42 22.04 -1.01
CA LEU A 14 -3.70 21.32 -1.08
C LEU A 14 -4.73 22.05 -1.95
N GLU A 15 -4.73 23.38 -1.94
CA GLU A 15 -5.60 24.18 -2.81
C GLU A 15 -5.17 24.08 -4.28
N ALA A 16 -3.87 23.98 -4.58
CA ALA A 16 -3.38 23.71 -5.92
C ALA A 16 -3.81 22.32 -6.43
N VAL A 17 -3.74 21.30 -5.56
CA VAL A 17 -4.27 19.95 -5.85
C VAL A 17 -5.77 20.01 -6.17
N ARG A 18 -6.56 20.67 -5.33
CA ARG A 18 -8.01 20.84 -5.54
C ARG A 18 -8.34 21.59 -6.84
N LYS A 19 -7.56 22.61 -7.21
CA LYS A 19 -7.74 23.31 -8.49
C LYS A 19 -7.49 22.40 -9.70
N ALA A 20 -6.48 21.53 -9.62
CA ALA A 20 -6.17 20.59 -10.68
C ALA A 20 -7.15 19.40 -10.71
N ILE A 21 -7.64 18.96 -9.54
CA ILE A 21 -8.60 17.86 -9.38
C ILE A 21 -9.77 18.36 -8.50
N PRO A 22 -10.81 18.99 -9.09
CA PRO A 22 -11.90 19.61 -8.33
C PRO A 22 -12.68 18.66 -7.41
N SER A 23 -12.62 17.35 -7.66
CA SER A 23 -13.26 16.34 -6.81
C SER A 23 -12.53 16.09 -5.49
N MET A 24 -11.27 16.52 -5.34
CA MET A 24 -10.49 16.47 -4.10
C MET A 24 -10.85 17.65 -3.21
N ASP A 25 -12.06 17.65 -2.66
CA ASP A 25 -12.66 18.80 -1.95
C ASP A 25 -12.89 18.56 -0.45
N ARG A 26 -12.55 17.37 0.07
CA ARG A 26 -12.73 17.01 1.48
C ARG A 26 -11.43 17.10 2.25
N PHE A 27 -11.19 18.25 2.85
CA PHE A 27 -10.05 18.46 3.72
C PHE A 27 -10.30 17.92 5.14
N ARG A 28 -9.35 17.16 5.66
CA ARG A 28 -9.36 16.57 7.01
C ARG A 28 -8.05 16.88 7.74
N ARG A 29 -8.14 16.99 9.06
CA ARG A 29 -6.99 17.12 9.95
C ARG A 29 -7.04 15.95 10.94
N TYR A 30 -5.97 15.18 10.98
CA TYR A 30 -5.73 14.13 11.96
C TYR A 30 -4.52 14.50 12.80
N ASP A 31 -4.26 13.72 13.86
CA ASP A 31 -3.07 13.95 14.68
C ASP A 31 -1.81 13.65 13.85
N GLY A 32 -0.97 14.67 13.63
CA GLY A 32 0.25 14.57 12.81
C GLY A 32 0.04 14.48 11.29
N GLU A 33 -1.19 14.65 10.79
CA GLU A 33 -1.52 14.44 9.38
C GLU A 33 -2.56 15.44 8.84
N LEU A 34 -2.30 15.98 7.66
CA LEU A 34 -3.28 16.72 6.86
C LEU A 34 -3.69 15.87 5.67
N ALA A 35 -4.99 15.68 5.48
CA ALA A 35 -5.51 14.86 4.39
C ALA A 35 -6.47 15.64 3.48
N LEU A 36 -6.41 15.34 2.19
CA LEU A 36 -7.35 15.82 1.17
C LEU A 36 -7.91 14.60 0.44
N GLU A 37 -9.23 14.48 0.40
CA GLU A 37 -9.91 13.30 -0.13
C GLU A 37 -10.97 13.69 -1.16
N SER A 38 -11.26 12.78 -2.07
CA SER A 38 -12.46 12.85 -2.89
C SER A 38 -13.66 12.20 -2.22
N SER A 39 -14.86 12.40 -2.77
CA SER A 39 -16.02 11.61 -2.36
C SER A 39 -15.82 10.13 -2.67
N ARG A 40 -16.27 9.25 -1.76
CA ARG A 40 -16.30 7.79 -1.92
C ARG A 40 -17.55 7.36 -2.69
N ARG A 41 -17.57 7.59 -4.01
CA ARG A 41 -18.68 7.19 -4.88
C ARG A 41 -18.34 5.84 -5.52
N ASN A 42 -19.26 4.89 -5.48
CA ASN A 42 -19.06 3.54 -6.05
C ASN A 42 -17.76 2.87 -5.56
N GLU A 43 -17.41 3.05 -4.28
CA GLU A 43 -16.18 2.53 -3.68
C GLU A 43 -14.87 3.06 -4.28
N GLU A 44 -14.94 3.94 -5.27
CA GLU A 44 -13.80 4.65 -5.84
C GLU A 44 -13.56 5.96 -5.06
N TYR A 45 -12.31 6.21 -4.70
CA TYR A 45 -11.89 7.50 -4.14
C TYR A 45 -10.38 7.71 -4.24
N ARG A 46 -9.99 8.97 -4.23
CA ARG A 46 -8.61 9.42 -4.12
C ARG A 46 -8.38 10.04 -2.77
N TRP A 47 -7.16 9.92 -2.27
CA TRP A 47 -6.73 10.58 -1.06
C TRP A 47 -5.28 11.02 -1.21
N LEU A 48 -4.95 12.11 -0.53
CA LEU A 48 -3.62 12.63 -0.35
C LEU A 48 -3.43 12.87 1.14
N SER A 49 -2.29 12.46 1.66
CA SER A 49 -1.87 12.61 3.04
C SER A 49 -0.52 13.32 3.10
N LEU A 50 -0.46 14.38 3.90
CA LEU A 50 0.77 15.07 4.28
C LEU A 50 1.07 14.76 5.73
N GLN A 51 2.16 14.04 5.96
CA GLN A 51 2.72 13.80 7.27
C GLN A 51 4.04 14.53 7.41
N ARG A 52 4.57 14.61 8.63
CA ARG A 52 5.82 15.35 8.88
C ARG A 52 6.96 14.92 7.94
N THR A 53 7.11 13.65 7.62
CA THR A 53 8.28 13.15 6.86
C THR A 53 7.94 12.47 5.54
N ASN A 54 6.67 12.44 5.15
CA ASN A 54 6.26 11.77 3.93
C ASN A 54 4.98 12.36 3.35
N ILE A 55 4.86 12.22 2.04
CA ILE A 55 3.68 12.54 1.26
C ILE A 55 3.19 11.22 0.70
N ARG A 56 1.90 10.93 0.91
CA ARG A 56 1.28 9.72 0.36
C ARG A 56 0.05 10.10 -0.43
N THR A 57 -0.19 9.34 -1.47
CA THR A 57 -1.38 9.47 -2.30
C THR A 57 -1.87 8.08 -2.63
N GLY A 58 -3.18 7.91 -2.69
CA GLY A 58 -3.78 6.66 -3.13
C GLY A 58 -5.03 6.90 -3.96
N HIS A 59 -5.29 6.00 -4.89
CA HIS A 59 -6.54 5.91 -5.63
C HIS A 59 -7.08 4.50 -5.46
N VAL A 60 -8.18 4.40 -4.74
CA VAL A 60 -8.86 3.13 -4.44
C VAL A 60 -9.87 2.86 -5.55
N ASN A 61 -9.88 1.62 -6.04
CA ASN A 61 -10.77 1.11 -7.09
C ASN A 61 -10.86 2.04 -8.33
N PRO A 62 -9.72 2.43 -8.95
CA PRO A 62 -9.75 3.23 -10.16
C PRO A 62 -10.42 2.46 -11.32
N GLN A 63 -11.08 3.18 -12.24
CA GLN A 63 -11.68 2.56 -13.43
C GLN A 63 -10.60 1.99 -14.37
N ALA A 64 -9.45 2.68 -14.47
CA ALA A 64 -8.25 2.20 -15.13
C ALA A 64 -7.01 2.55 -14.32
N MET A 65 -5.97 1.70 -14.37
CA MET A 65 -4.69 1.96 -13.69
C MET A 65 -4.07 3.30 -14.11
N SER A 66 -4.24 3.70 -15.37
CA SER A 66 -3.80 5.00 -15.88
C SER A 66 -4.38 6.17 -15.08
N ASP A 67 -5.63 6.08 -14.61
CA ASP A 67 -6.27 7.16 -13.85
C ASP A 67 -5.60 7.38 -12.49
N ALA A 68 -5.13 6.29 -11.87
CA ALA A 68 -4.36 6.35 -10.63
C ALA A 68 -2.96 6.93 -10.88
N TYR A 69 -2.31 6.51 -11.96
CA TYR A 69 -0.97 6.98 -12.31
C TYR A 69 -0.95 8.45 -12.69
N ASP A 70 -1.94 8.94 -13.42
CA ASP A 70 -2.03 10.36 -13.78
C ASP A 70 -2.22 11.21 -12.53
N PHE A 71 -2.98 10.72 -11.55
CA PHE A 71 -3.07 11.35 -10.23
C PHE A 71 -1.70 11.40 -9.54
N HIS A 72 -0.99 10.27 -9.43
CA HIS A 72 0.32 10.23 -8.78
C HIS A 72 1.36 11.10 -9.49
N ARG A 73 1.43 11.07 -10.82
CA ARG A 73 2.32 11.92 -11.63
C ARG A 73 2.02 13.39 -11.46
N LEU A 74 0.74 13.78 -11.41
CA LEU A 74 0.37 15.16 -11.12
C LEU A 74 0.94 15.60 -9.78
N ILE A 75 0.75 14.81 -8.73
CA ILE A 75 1.24 15.16 -7.38
C ILE A 75 2.76 15.25 -7.35
N LEU A 76 3.48 14.28 -7.93
CA LEU A 76 4.94 14.33 -8.05
C LEU A 76 5.43 15.57 -8.80
N LYS A 77 4.66 16.05 -9.79
CA LYS A 77 4.98 17.26 -10.55
C LYS A 77 4.80 18.54 -9.74
N ILE A 78 3.74 18.65 -8.93
CA ILE A 78 3.42 19.92 -8.25
C ILE A 78 3.96 20.00 -6.81
N MET A 79 4.14 18.86 -6.11
CA MET A 79 4.58 18.85 -4.72
C MET A 79 5.93 19.55 -4.50
N PRO A 80 6.96 19.41 -5.36
CA PRO A 80 8.28 19.94 -5.03
C PRO A 80 8.29 21.46 -4.93
N TYR A 81 7.61 22.11 -5.87
CA TYR A 81 7.51 23.58 -5.96
C TYR A 81 6.68 24.20 -4.83
N HIS A 82 5.65 23.51 -4.37
CA HIS A 82 4.77 24.02 -3.32
C HIS A 82 5.28 23.74 -1.91
N LEU A 83 6.02 22.65 -1.71
CA LEU A 83 6.49 22.21 -0.40
C LEU A 83 7.98 22.46 -0.18
N SER A 84 8.63 23.16 -1.11
CA SER A 84 10.06 23.51 -1.05
C SER A 84 10.96 22.28 -0.84
N ILE A 85 10.64 21.18 -1.52
CA ILE A 85 11.40 19.93 -1.44
C ILE A 85 12.67 20.07 -2.28
N SER A 86 13.81 19.66 -1.74
CA SER A 86 15.10 19.52 -2.43
C SER A 86 15.33 18.06 -2.83
N PRO A 87 16.14 17.75 -3.86
CA PRO A 87 16.53 16.37 -4.15
C PRO A 87 17.16 15.64 -2.95
N LEU A 88 17.87 16.39 -2.08
CA LEU A 88 18.47 15.86 -0.84
C LEU A 88 17.44 15.42 0.21
N ASP A 89 16.19 15.85 0.08
CA ASP A 89 15.11 15.52 1.01
C ASP A 89 14.43 14.19 0.67
N VAL A 90 14.68 13.65 -0.52
CA VAL A 90 14.03 12.44 -1.04
C VAL A 90 14.89 11.21 -0.75
N ASP A 91 14.49 10.46 0.28
CA ASP A 91 15.15 9.20 0.63
C ASP A 91 14.79 8.05 -0.33
N TYR A 92 13.51 8.02 -0.75
CA TYR A 92 12.98 7.02 -1.67
C TYR A 92 11.68 7.47 -2.32
N LEU A 93 11.36 6.84 -3.45
CA LEU A 93 10.01 6.81 -4.03
C LEU A 93 9.46 5.38 -3.96
N GLU A 94 8.18 5.26 -3.59
CA GLU A 94 7.50 3.99 -3.44
C GLU A 94 6.18 3.97 -4.20
N LEU A 95 5.86 2.82 -4.80
CA LEU A 95 4.56 2.50 -5.36
C LEU A 95 4.05 1.21 -4.74
N MET A 96 2.78 1.19 -4.31
CA MET A 96 2.15 0.06 -3.65
C MET A 96 0.83 -0.29 -4.32
N PHE A 97 0.63 -1.57 -4.63
CA PHE A 97 -0.68 -2.14 -4.93
C PHE A 97 -1.21 -2.86 -3.70
N GLY A 98 -2.45 -2.57 -3.31
CA GLY A 98 -3.12 -3.17 -2.17
C GLY A 98 -4.40 -3.86 -2.58
N PHE A 99 -4.66 -5.03 -2.01
CA PHE A 99 -5.87 -5.81 -2.22
C PHE A 99 -6.43 -6.24 -0.88
N ASP A 100 -7.73 -6.02 -0.68
CA ASP A 100 -8.44 -6.44 0.51
C ASP A 100 -9.36 -7.60 0.14
N LEU A 101 -9.13 -8.77 0.76
CA LEU A 101 -9.97 -9.95 0.59
C LEU A 101 -10.87 -10.10 1.82
N GLU A 102 -12.19 -10.04 1.62
CA GLU A 102 -13.14 -10.33 2.68
C GLU A 102 -12.97 -11.77 3.17
N CYS A 103 -12.78 -11.95 4.47
CA CYS A 103 -12.68 -13.25 5.10
C CYS A 103 -13.49 -13.26 6.39
N LYS A 104 -14.23 -14.35 6.63
CA LYS A 104 -15.02 -14.54 7.86
C LYS A 104 -14.45 -15.62 8.78
N SER A 105 -13.51 -16.39 8.26
CA SER A 105 -12.80 -17.47 8.98
C SER A 105 -11.58 -16.91 9.70
N ASP A 106 -10.81 -17.76 10.39
CA ASP A 106 -9.54 -17.33 10.96
C ASP A 106 -8.56 -16.94 9.84
N HIS A 107 -8.14 -15.67 9.82
CA HIS A 107 -7.27 -15.14 8.76
C HIS A 107 -5.89 -15.80 8.78
N ASP A 108 -5.33 -16.07 9.95
CA ASP A 108 -3.99 -16.64 10.07
C ASP A 108 -4.01 -18.11 9.63
N GLU A 109 -5.06 -18.85 9.97
CA GLU A 109 -5.26 -20.22 9.48
C GLU A 109 -5.44 -20.26 7.96
N VAL A 110 -6.25 -19.36 7.39
CA VAL A 110 -6.41 -19.25 5.93
C VAL A 110 -5.08 -18.96 5.24
N VAL A 111 -4.28 -18.02 5.74
CA VAL A 111 -2.98 -17.71 5.15
C VAL A 111 -2.00 -18.87 5.31
N PHE A 112 -2.02 -19.56 6.46
CA PHE A 112 -1.21 -20.75 6.70
C PHE A 112 -1.53 -21.86 5.69
N GLU A 113 -2.80 -22.22 5.57
CA GLU A 113 -3.25 -23.27 4.66
C GLU A 113 -2.96 -22.91 3.20
N ALA A 114 -3.21 -21.66 2.80
CA ALA A 114 -3.01 -21.21 1.42
C ALA A 114 -1.54 -21.20 0.98
N LEU A 115 -0.60 -20.87 1.88
CA LEU A 115 0.79 -20.56 1.50
C LEU A 115 1.84 -21.53 2.07
N PHE A 116 1.54 -22.22 3.17
CA PHE A 116 2.55 -22.94 3.95
C PHE A 116 2.24 -24.42 4.17
N ALA A 117 0.98 -24.86 4.07
CA ALA A 117 0.56 -26.23 4.41
C ALA A 117 1.34 -27.33 3.67
N ASP A 118 1.69 -27.09 2.39
CA ASP A 118 2.45 -28.03 1.57
C ASP A 118 3.98 -27.85 1.68
N GLY A 119 4.44 -26.93 2.52
CA GLY A 119 5.84 -26.54 2.66
C GLY A 119 6.53 -27.09 3.92
N PRO A 120 7.87 -26.93 4.02
CA PRO A 120 8.63 -27.35 5.19
C PRO A 120 8.20 -26.62 6.48
N LEU A 121 7.68 -25.40 6.36
CA LEU A 121 7.20 -24.60 7.50
C LEU A 121 5.96 -25.21 8.17
N ALA A 122 5.14 -25.98 7.45
CA ALA A 122 4.01 -26.68 8.05
C ALA A 122 4.44 -27.68 9.14
N ASN A 123 5.65 -28.24 9.06
CA ASN A 123 6.15 -29.17 10.06
C ASN A 123 6.34 -28.52 11.43
N LEU A 124 6.53 -27.20 11.49
CA LEU A 124 6.67 -26.46 12.76
C LEU A 124 5.38 -26.47 13.58
N PHE A 125 4.22 -26.68 12.92
CA PHE A 125 2.90 -26.70 13.55
C PHE A 125 2.42 -28.13 13.87
N ARG A 126 3.21 -29.17 13.58
CA ARG A 126 2.89 -30.58 13.91
C ARG A 126 3.20 -30.89 15.37
N VAL A 127 2.57 -30.13 16.27
CA VAL A 127 2.66 -30.29 17.71
C VAL A 127 1.28 -30.64 18.24
N SER A 128 1.20 -31.61 19.14
CA SER A 128 -0.06 -31.98 19.79
C SER A 128 -0.71 -30.75 20.45
N ASP A 129 -2.01 -30.58 20.21
CA ASP A 129 -2.82 -29.48 20.76
C ASP A 129 -2.36 -28.05 20.39
N ALA A 130 -1.61 -27.88 19.29
CA ALA A 130 -1.24 -26.57 18.77
C ALA A 130 -2.29 -26.02 17.78
N SER A 131 -2.44 -24.70 17.75
CA SER A 131 -3.25 -23.97 16.77
C SER A 131 -2.43 -22.83 16.15
N VAL A 132 -2.80 -22.42 14.93
CA VAL A 132 -2.23 -21.23 14.28
C VAL A 132 -2.66 -19.98 15.05
N LEU A 133 -1.75 -19.01 15.22
CA LEU A 133 -2.01 -17.78 15.98
C LEU A 133 -1.61 -16.48 15.26
N ASP A 134 -0.59 -16.50 14.41
CA ASP A 134 -0.09 -15.31 13.72
C ASP A 134 0.72 -15.71 12.48
N VAL A 135 0.16 -15.51 11.28
CA VAL A 135 0.80 -15.85 10.00
C VAL A 135 0.64 -14.67 9.05
N GLN A 136 1.61 -13.76 9.12
CA GLN A 136 1.65 -12.51 8.36
C GLN A 136 2.99 -12.38 7.62
N PRO A 137 3.23 -13.17 6.56
CA PRO A 137 4.50 -13.16 5.87
C PRO A 137 4.83 -11.81 5.24
N VAL A 138 6.11 -11.46 5.30
CA VAL A 138 6.73 -10.35 4.58
C VAL A 138 7.94 -10.89 3.84
N LEU A 139 7.93 -10.80 2.51
CA LEU A 139 8.99 -11.30 1.64
C LEU A 139 9.57 -10.13 0.86
N GLY A 140 10.84 -9.81 1.10
CA GLY A 140 11.57 -8.74 0.41
C GLY A 140 12.58 -9.30 -0.59
N MET A 141 12.75 -8.61 -1.71
CA MET A 141 13.79 -8.92 -2.70
C MET A 141 14.41 -7.65 -3.27
N SER A 142 15.68 -7.75 -3.69
CA SER A 142 16.30 -6.74 -4.51
C SER A 142 15.99 -6.99 -5.99
N LEU A 143 15.65 -5.93 -6.72
CA LEU A 143 15.46 -5.92 -8.17
C LEU A 143 16.63 -5.29 -8.92
N SER A 144 17.71 -4.97 -8.20
CA SER A 144 18.90 -4.31 -8.71
C SER A 144 20.15 -4.93 -8.09
N GLN A 145 21.28 -4.88 -8.78
CA GLN A 145 22.54 -5.36 -8.20
C GLN A 145 23.00 -4.51 -7.01
N ARG A 146 22.65 -3.22 -7.00
CA ARG A 146 23.02 -2.27 -5.95
C ARG A 146 22.10 -2.33 -4.73
N GLY A 147 20.96 -3.03 -4.79
CA GLY A 147 20.00 -3.08 -3.69
C GLY A 147 19.13 -1.84 -3.56
N ASP A 148 19.15 -0.95 -4.56
CA ASP A 148 18.56 0.37 -4.52
C ASP A 148 17.16 0.41 -5.18
N LEU A 149 16.80 -0.62 -5.93
CA LEU A 149 15.43 -0.98 -6.26
C LEU A 149 15.04 -2.28 -5.55
N GLN A 150 13.96 -2.25 -4.77
CA GLN A 150 13.49 -3.38 -3.95
C GLN A 150 11.99 -3.60 -4.17
N ALA A 151 11.55 -4.85 -3.95
CA ALA A 151 10.14 -5.22 -3.94
C ALA A 151 9.80 -6.02 -2.68
N TYR A 152 8.59 -5.84 -2.18
CA TYR A 152 8.06 -6.52 -1.01
C TYR A 152 6.67 -7.08 -1.30
N TYR A 153 6.46 -8.33 -0.90
CA TYR A 153 5.15 -8.95 -0.77
C TYR A 153 4.80 -9.02 0.71
N GLU A 154 3.63 -8.52 1.09
CA GLU A 154 3.20 -8.50 2.48
C GLU A 154 1.74 -8.93 2.62
N VAL A 155 1.48 -9.77 3.62
CA VAL A 155 0.14 -10.20 4.01
C VAL A 155 -0.14 -9.70 5.43
N LYS A 156 -1.28 -9.04 5.61
CA LYS A 156 -1.76 -8.57 6.91
C LYS A 156 -3.07 -9.25 7.29
N THR A 157 -3.07 -9.87 8.46
CA THR A 157 -4.25 -10.44 9.12
C THR A 157 -4.71 -9.49 10.23
N ARG A 158 -5.97 -9.61 10.65
CA ARG A 158 -6.56 -8.70 11.66
C ARG A 158 -7.49 -9.43 12.62
N THR A 159 -7.01 -10.56 13.08
CA THR A 159 -7.74 -11.58 13.84
C THR A 159 -7.75 -11.35 15.36
N LYS A 160 -7.02 -10.35 15.87
CA LYS A 160 -6.59 -10.40 17.29
C LYS A 160 -7.63 -9.95 18.30
N SER A 161 -8.12 -10.90 19.12
CA SER A 161 -8.16 -10.71 20.58
C SER A 161 -7.16 -11.69 21.20
N ARG A 162 -6.21 -11.18 21.98
CA ARG A 162 -5.24 -11.99 22.75
C ARG A 162 -5.87 -12.92 23.81
N ARG A 163 -7.20 -12.97 23.92
CA ARG A 163 -7.98 -13.75 24.91
C ARG A 163 -9.36 -14.19 24.37
N GLY A 164 -9.41 -14.74 23.15
CA GLY A 164 -10.55 -15.56 22.70
C GLY A 164 -11.96 -14.95 22.83
N SER A 165 -12.14 -13.64 22.59
CA SER A 165 -13.47 -13.01 22.52
C SER A 165 -13.81 -12.63 21.09
N SER A 166 -14.61 -13.47 20.45
CA SER A 166 -15.02 -13.47 19.04
C SER A 166 -16.08 -12.42 18.66
N ALA A 167 -16.21 -11.32 19.38
CA ALA A 167 -17.36 -10.41 19.18
C ALA A 167 -17.10 -9.18 18.29
N ARG A 168 -15.90 -8.98 17.71
CA ARG A 168 -15.60 -7.76 16.93
C ARG A 168 -14.98 -7.94 15.53
N TYR A 169 -14.84 -9.17 15.03
CA TYR A 169 -14.06 -9.47 13.80
C TYR A 169 -14.89 -9.61 12.51
N LYS A 170 -16.20 -9.31 12.52
CA LYS A 170 -17.08 -9.83 11.47
C LYS A 170 -16.87 -9.25 10.05
N HIS A 171 -15.97 -8.28 9.84
CA HIS A 171 -15.83 -7.55 8.58
C HIS A 171 -14.41 -7.04 8.24
N GLU A 172 -13.35 -7.47 8.93
CA GLU A 172 -12.00 -7.01 8.55
C GLU A 172 -11.43 -7.87 7.42
N PRO A 173 -10.77 -7.30 6.39
CA PRO A 173 -10.22 -8.09 5.31
C PRO A 173 -8.83 -8.65 5.67
N ILE A 174 -8.42 -9.68 4.93
CA ILE A 174 -7.00 -10.02 4.75
C ILE A 174 -6.44 -9.04 3.71
N SER A 175 -5.46 -8.21 4.09
CA SER A 175 -4.84 -7.28 3.14
C SER A 175 -3.56 -7.85 2.56
N LEU A 176 -3.40 -7.71 1.25
CA LEU A 176 -2.23 -8.15 0.49
C LEU A 176 -1.60 -6.93 -0.17
N PHE A 177 -0.26 -6.80 -0.07
CA PHE A 177 0.47 -5.66 -0.63
C PHE A 177 1.63 -6.12 -1.51
N LEU A 178 1.74 -5.51 -2.68
CA LEU A 178 2.96 -5.49 -3.49
C LEU A 178 3.51 -4.07 -3.46
N THR A 179 4.70 -3.92 -2.90
CA THR A 179 5.36 -2.62 -2.74
C THR A 179 6.69 -2.61 -3.47
N LEU A 180 6.87 -1.69 -4.40
CA LEU A 180 8.16 -1.42 -5.06
C LEU A 180 8.71 -0.10 -4.57
N ARG A 181 9.99 -0.10 -4.20
CA ARG A 181 10.66 1.07 -3.65
C ARG A 181 12.01 1.29 -4.32
N ARG A 182 12.22 2.51 -4.81
CA ARG A 182 13.51 3.01 -5.31
C ARG A 182 14.13 3.91 -4.23
N TYR A 183 15.21 3.44 -3.62
CA TYR A 183 16.10 4.21 -2.76
C TYR A 183 17.17 4.94 -3.56
N GLY A 184 17.85 5.87 -2.91
CA GLY A 184 19.04 6.51 -3.44
C GLY A 184 18.79 7.98 -3.78
N PRO A 185 19.86 8.74 -4.03
CA PRO A 185 19.71 10.15 -4.29
C PRO A 185 18.89 10.35 -5.57
N VAL A 186 17.88 11.19 -5.46
CA VAL A 186 17.29 11.84 -6.63
C VAL A 186 18.26 12.96 -7.01
N GLU A 187 18.74 12.98 -8.25
CA GLU A 187 19.64 14.03 -8.73
C GLU A 187 18.82 15.30 -9.02
N GLU A 188 17.77 15.16 -9.84
CA GLU A 188 16.85 16.22 -10.16
C GLU A 188 15.41 15.82 -9.82
N LEU A 189 14.61 16.72 -9.25
CA LEU A 189 13.23 16.43 -8.88
C LEU A 189 12.34 16.11 -10.10
N ASP A 190 12.75 16.56 -11.29
CA ASP A 190 12.08 16.23 -12.55
C ASP A 190 12.23 14.73 -12.91
N ASP A 191 13.22 14.02 -12.34
CA ASP A 191 13.40 12.57 -12.53
C ASP A 191 12.31 11.74 -11.84
N LEU A 192 11.61 12.31 -10.84
CA LEU A 192 10.60 11.58 -10.06
C LEU A 192 9.51 10.95 -10.94
N GLY A 193 9.13 11.62 -12.03
CA GLY A 193 8.15 11.09 -12.99
C GLY A 193 8.66 9.87 -13.77
N ALA A 194 9.95 9.86 -14.14
CA ALA A 194 10.59 8.74 -14.82
C ALA A 194 10.82 7.56 -13.86
N ILE A 195 11.24 7.84 -12.63
CA ILE A 195 11.36 6.84 -11.55
C ILE A 195 10.00 6.20 -11.30
N PHE A 196 8.94 7.01 -11.15
CA PHE A 196 7.58 6.51 -10.96
C PHE A 196 7.13 5.60 -12.12
N THR A 197 7.41 5.98 -13.36
CA THR A 197 7.05 5.17 -14.54
C THR A 197 7.76 3.82 -14.52
N THR A 198 9.06 3.81 -14.19
CA THR A 198 9.82 2.55 -14.01
C THR A 198 9.23 1.68 -12.91
N LEU A 199 8.83 2.27 -11.78
CA LEU A 199 8.17 1.54 -10.69
C LEU A 199 6.81 0.98 -11.13
N ALA A 200 6.00 1.75 -11.88
CA ALA A 200 4.69 1.32 -12.37
C ALA A 200 4.81 0.13 -13.33
N ASP A 201 5.66 0.22 -14.36
CA ASP A 201 5.85 -0.85 -15.34
C ASP A 201 6.29 -2.16 -14.66
N ARG A 202 7.21 -2.04 -13.69
CA ARG A 202 7.70 -3.19 -12.93
C ARG A 202 6.65 -3.74 -11.98
N ALA A 203 5.88 -2.88 -11.31
CA ALA A 203 4.82 -3.27 -10.40
C ALA A 203 3.71 -4.02 -11.13
N GLU A 204 3.29 -3.57 -12.31
CA GLU A 204 2.29 -4.27 -13.14
C GLU A 204 2.78 -5.65 -13.57
N THR A 205 4.00 -5.74 -14.10
CA THR A 205 4.59 -7.02 -14.50
C THR A 205 4.61 -8.00 -13.32
N MET A 206 5.11 -7.56 -12.16
CA MET A 206 5.17 -8.39 -10.96
C MET A 206 3.78 -8.70 -10.39
N ALA A 207 2.81 -7.81 -10.56
CA ALA A 207 1.44 -8.03 -10.13
C ALA A 207 0.82 -9.18 -10.94
N THR A 208 0.89 -9.08 -12.28
CA THR A 208 0.29 -10.05 -13.20
C THR A 208 1.01 -11.40 -13.17
N GLU A 209 2.34 -11.42 -13.14
CA GLU A 209 3.12 -12.65 -13.27
C GLU A 209 3.33 -13.40 -11.95
N ARG A 210 3.27 -12.71 -10.81
CA ARG A 210 3.64 -13.27 -9.50
C ARG A 210 2.60 -13.01 -8.42
N PHE A 211 2.27 -11.75 -8.15
CA PHE A 211 1.39 -11.41 -7.03
C PHE A 211 0.01 -12.07 -7.15
N VAL A 212 -0.64 -11.90 -8.30
CA VAL A 212 -1.98 -12.42 -8.54
C VAL A 212 -2.00 -13.96 -8.54
N PRO A 213 -1.17 -14.66 -9.35
CA PRO A 213 -1.22 -16.13 -9.42
C PRO A 213 -0.66 -16.82 -8.17
N ASP A 214 0.41 -16.29 -7.56
CA ASP A 214 1.19 -17.00 -6.55
C ASP A 214 0.87 -16.56 -5.11
N LEU A 215 0.21 -15.41 -4.91
CA LEU A 215 -0.15 -14.91 -3.57
C LEU A 215 -1.66 -14.65 -3.41
N LEU A 216 -2.26 -13.84 -4.27
CA LEU A 216 -3.67 -13.46 -4.15
C LEU A 216 -4.60 -14.65 -4.43
N THR A 217 -4.40 -15.34 -5.55
CA THR A 217 -5.28 -16.44 -5.99
C THR A 217 -5.32 -17.61 -5.00
N PRO A 218 -4.19 -18.09 -4.44
CA PRO A 218 -4.22 -19.15 -3.43
C PRO A 218 -5.01 -18.77 -2.19
N ILE A 219 -4.79 -17.56 -1.66
CA ILE A 219 -5.53 -17.06 -0.48
C ILE A 219 -7.01 -16.93 -0.80
N ALA A 220 -7.38 -16.34 -1.94
CA ALA A 220 -8.78 -16.19 -2.34
C ALA A 220 -9.50 -17.53 -2.52
N ARG A 221 -8.81 -18.54 -3.07
CA ARG A 221 -9.32 -19.92 -3.16
C ARG A 221 -9.53 -20.52 -1.78
N GLN A 222 -8.56 -20.37 -0.89
CA GLN A 222 -8.66 -20.90 0.47
C GLN A 222 -9.81 -20.25 1.26
N ILE A 223 -10.02 -18.94 1.12
CA ILE A 223 -11.19 -18.24 1.70
C ILE A 223 -12.50 -18.89 1.22
N THR A 224 -12.59 -19.18 -0.08
CA THR A 224 -13.78 -19.77 -0.68
C THR A 224 -14.01 -21.21 -0.21
N SER A 225 -12.96 -22.03 -0.10
CA SER A 225 -13.08 -23.41 0.38
C SER A 225 -13.36 -23.50 1.87
N SER A 226 -12.81 -22.61 2.69
CA SER A 226 -13.07 -22.57 4.14
C SER A 226 -14.41 -21.95 4.52
N SER A 227 -15.11 -21.33 3.56
CA SER A 227 -16.45 -20.75 3.75
C SER A 227 -17.58 -21.69 3.31
N ALA A 228 -17.26 -22.81 2.68
CA ALA A 228 -18.19 -23.87 2.26
C ALA A 228 -18.37 -24.92 3.36
#